data_AF-A0A946ZQK3-F1
#
_entry.id   AF-A0A946ZQK3-F1
#
_cell.length_a   1.000
_cell.length_b   1.000
_cell.length_c   1.000
_cell.angle_alpha   90.00
_cell.angle_beta   90.00
_cell.angle_gamma   90.00
#
_symmetry.space_group_name_H-M   'P 1'
#
loop_
_entity.id
_entity.type
_entity.pdbx_description
1 polymer ?
#
loop_
_entity_poly.entity_id
_entity_poly.type
_entity_poly.pdbx_seq_one_letter_code
_entity_poly.pdbx_strand_id
1 'polypeptide(L)'
;ALKISRNTVKKYLHLITVNGWRQDELLGMEEGNLEGLFSRPEESTPDRYCQLDELLPSYEKELKRVGVNRWVLWGEYMFPSLENHTTISLEKYTTLMQG
;
A
#
# COMPACT_ATOMS: atom_id res chain seq x y z
N ALA A 1 5.67 3.52 -32.36
CA ALA A 1 4.97 2.82 -31.26
C ALA A 1 4.66 3.83 -30.17
N LEU A 2 3.47 3.81 -29.58
CA LEU A 2 3.10 4.69 -28.46
C LEU A 2 4.02 4.39 -27.27
N LYS A 3 4.65 5.41 -26.66
CA LYS A 3 5.58 5.29 -25.52
C LYS A 3 4.83 5.01 -24.19
N ILE A 4 3.78 4.20 -24.21
CA ILE A 4 2.91 3.94 -23.05
C ILE A 4 3.08 2.48 -22.65
N SER A 5 3.24 2.24 -21.34
CA SER A 5 3.39 0.88 -20.82
C SER A 5 2.08 0.09 -20.95
N ARG A 6 2.18 -1.23 -21.15
CA ARG A 6 1.01 -2.13 -21.20
C ARG A 6 0.14 -2.04 -19.93
N ASN A 7 0.76 -1.82 -18.77
CA ASN A 7 0.05 -1.71 -17.50
C ASN A 7 -0.77 -0.42 -17.44
N THR A 8 -0.23 0.68 -17.96
CA THR A 8 -0.94 1.96 -18.07
C THR A 8 -2.14 1.83 -19.00
N VAL A 9 -1.98 1.16 -20.15
CA VAL A 9 -3.11 0.91 -21.07
C VAL A 9 -4.20 0.08 -20.39
N LYS A 10 -3.84 -1.00 -19.69
CA LYS A 10 -4.80 -1.81 -18.93
C LYS A 10 -5.54 -1.00 -17.88
N LYS A 11 -4.84 -0.13 -17.16
CA LYS A 11 -5.44 0.76 -16.15
C LYS A 11 -6.48 1.69 -16.79
N TYR A 12 -6.14 2.32 -17.92
CA TYR A 12 -7.07 3.21 -18.62
C TYR A 12 -8.29 2.47 -19.15
N LEU A 13 -8.10 1.29 -19.76
CA LEU A 13 -9.24 0.48 -20.20
C LEU A 13 -10.16 0.12 -19.02
N HIS A 14 -9.59 -0.28 -17.89
CA HIS A 14 -10.38 -0.59 -16.70
C HIS A 14 -11.17 0.62 -16.19
N LEU A 15 -10.54 1.80 -16.10
CA LEU A 15 -11.22 3.03 -15.70
C LEU A 15 -12.39 3.38 -16.63
N ILE A 16 -12.18 3.28 -17.94
CA ILE A 16 -13.23 3.54 -18.94
C ILE A 16 -14.40 2.56 -18.75
N THR A 17 -14.12 1.28 -18.55
CA THR A 17 -15.16 0.26 -18.36
C THR A 17 -15.95 0.43 -17.06
N VAL A 18 -15.29 0.77 -15.96
CA VAL A 18 -15.94 0.90 -14.65
C VAL A 18 -16.80 2.16 -14.58
N ASN A 19 -16.34 3.25 -15.19
CA ASN A 19 -17.07 4.51 -15.20
C ASN A 19 -18.08 4.63 -16.37
N GLY A 20 -18.09 3.66 -17.30
CA GLY A 20 -19.03 3.63 -18.42
C GLY A 20 -18.81 4.73 -19.47
N TRP A 21 -17.60 5.29 -19.57
CA TRP A 21 -17.31 6.39 -20.50
C TRP A 21 -17.29 5.92 -21.94
N ARG A 22 -17.87 6.73 -22.83
CA ARG A 22 -17.79 6.46 -24.27
C ARG A 22 -16.49 7.03 -24.82
N GLN A 23 -15.92 6.34 -25.81
CA GLN A 23 -14.69 6.79 -26.46
C GLN A 23 -14.83 8.19 -27.08
N ASP A 24 -15.98 8.47 -27.69
CA ASP A 24 -16.26 9.76 -28.34
C ASP A 24 -16.28 10.93 -27.35
N GLU A 25 -16.76 10.67 -26.12
CA GLU A 25 -16.80 11.67 -25.04
C GLU A 25 -15.39 12.02 -24.58
N LEU A 26 -14.53 11.01 -24.39
CA LEU A 26 -13.14 11.21 -23.98
C LEU A 26 -12.32 11.93 -25.06
N LEU A 27 -12.56 11.65 -26.34
CA LEU A 27 -11.88 12.32 -27.44
C LEU A 27 -12.30 13.79 -27.60
N GLY A 28 -13.49 14.15 -27.12
CA GLY A 28 -13.98 15.53 -27.12
C GLY A 28 -13.58 16.36 -25.89
N MET A 29 -12.97 15.74 -24.87
CA MET A 29 -12.54 16.43 -23.66
C MET A 29 -11.24 17.21 -23.86
N GLU A 30 -11.18 18.38 -23.24
CA GLU A 30 -9.93 19.14 -23.11
C GLU A 30 -8.90 18.38 -22.25
N GLU A 31 -7.62 18.58 -22.55
CA GLU A 31 -6.49 17.93 -21.87
C GLU A 31 -6.53 18.10 -20.35
N GLY A 32 -6.87 19.28 -19.83
CA GLY A 32 -6.99 19.51 -18.38
C GLY A 32 -8.10 18.67 -17.72
N ASN A 33 -9.21 18.42 -18.42
CA ASN A 33 -10.28 17.55 -17.91
C ASN A 33 -9.87 16.08 -17.93
N LEU A 34 -9.14 15.65 -18.97
CA LEU A 34 -8.57 14.31 -19.04
C LEU A 34 -7.52 14.09 -17.95
N GLU A 35 -6.67 15.08 -17.69
CA GLU A 35 -5.69 15.02 -16.60
C GLU A 35 -6.36 14.87 -15.24
N GLY A 36 -7.43 15.59 -14.96
CA GLY A 36 -8.21 15.43 -13.73
C GLY A 36 -8.89 14.05 -13.62
N LEU A 37 -9.40 13.55 -14.75
CA LEU A 37 -10.13 12.27 -14.83
C LEU A 37 -9.23 11.05 -14.64
N PHE A 38 -8.01 11.10 -15.20
CA PHE A 38 -7.04 10.01 -15.19
C PHE A 38 -5.93 10.19 -14.14
N SER A 39 -5.78 11.38 -13.56
CA SER A 39 -5.02 11.55 -12.32
C SER A 39 -5.67 10.70 -11.26
N ARG A 40 -4.87 9.84 -10.66
CA ARG A 40 -5.28 9.20 -9.41
C ARG A 40 -5.49 10.36 -8.43
N PRO A 41 -6.64 10.50 -7.76
CA PRO A 41 -6.59 11.22 -6.49
C PRO A 41 -5.46 10.56 -5.71
N GLU A 42 -4.54 11.35 -5.15
CA GLU A 42 -3.59 10.80 -4.17
C GLU A 42 -4.45 9.95 -3.24
N GLU A 43 -4.25 8.64 -3.28
CA GLU A 43 -5.03 7.75 -2.45
C GLU A 43 -4.76 8.26 -1.05
N SER A 44 -5.80 8.80 -0.39
CA SER A 44 -5.73 9.29 0.97
C SER A 44 -4.86 8.30 1.69
N THR A 45 -3.67 8.75 2.13
CA THR A 45 -2.65 7.86 2.70
C THR A 45 -3.38 6.97 3.67
N PRO A 46 -3.52 5.65 3.38
CA PRO A 46 -4.48 4.84 4.12
C PRO A 46 -4.23 5.02 5.61
N ASP A 47 -5.25 5.12 6.45
CA ASP A 47 -5.08 5.44 7.90
C ASP A 47 -3.98 4.60 8.57
N ARG A 48 -3.83 3.37 8.07
CA ARG A 48 -2.76 2.43 8.39
C ARG A 48 -1.33 2.97 8.20
N TYR A 49 -1.05 3.73 7.15
CA TYR A 49 0.24 4.39 6.88
C TYR A 49 0.49 5.53 7.86
N CYS A 50 -0.51 6.38 8.12
CA CYS A 50 -0.39 7.45 9.11
C CYS A 50 -0.05 6.89 10.49
N GLN A 51 -0.75 5.82 10.90
CA GLN A 51 -0.46 5.10 12.15
C GLN A 51 0.95 4.50 12.19
N LEU A 52 1.43 3.96 11.06
CA LEU A 52 2.78 3.41 10.99
C LEU A 52 3.83 4.52 11.11
N ASP A 53 3.63 5.65 10.42
CA ASP A 53 4.55 6.80 10.45
C ASP A 53 4.73 7.33 11.87
N GLU A 54 3.68 7.35 12.69
CA GLU A 54 3.76 7.72 14.11
C GLU A 54 4.61 6.73 14.93
N LEU A 55 4.65 5.45 14.55
CA LEU A 55 5.42 4.40 15.24
C LEU A 55 6.90 4.35 14.81
N LEU A 56 7.23 4.81 13.58
CA LEU A 56 8.59 4.73 13.02
C LEU A 56 9.68 5.32 13.94
N PRO A 57 9.51 6.49 14.60
CA PRO A 57 10.52 7.02 15.51
C PRO A 57 10.81 6.12 16.71
N SER A 58 9.81 5.36 17.20
CA SER A 58 10.02 4.37 18.27
C SER A 58 10.74 3.15 17.74
N TYR A 59 10.30 2.63 16.59
CA TYR A 59 10.90 1.47 15.94
C TYR A 59 12.38 1.68 15.59
N GLU A 60 12.77 2.88 15.18
CA GLU A 60 14.18 3.21 14.93
C GLU A 60 15.05 3.08 16.20
N LYS A 61 14.51 3.47 17.36
CA LYS A 61 15.21 3.33 18.65
C LYS A 61 15.30 1.86 19.06
N GLU A 62 14.23 1.10 18.86
CA GLU A 62 14.19 -0.32 19.23
C GLU A 62 15.09 -1.18 18.36
N LEU A 63 15.20 -0.90 17.06
CA LEU A 63 16.12 -1.58 16.15
C LEU A 63 17.60 -1.43 16.54
N LYS A 64 17.94 -0.49 17.42
CA LYS A 64 19.30 -0.33 17.96
C LYS A 64 19.56 -1.24 19.18
N ARG A 65 18.54 -1.90 19.73
CA ARG A 65 18.66 -2.81 20.88
C ARG A 65 19.08 -4.20 20.43
N VAL A 66 19.95 -4.84 21.20
CA VAL A 66 20.39 -6.22 20.95
C VAL A 66 19.17 -7.16 21.01
N GLY A 67 18.95 -7.92 19.93
CA GLY A 67 17.86 -8.90 19.84
C GLY A 67 16.58 -8.40 19.17
N VAL A 68 16.47 -7.11 18.82
CA VAL A 68 15.32 -6.58 18.07
C VAL A 68 15.62 -6.60 16.57
N ASN A 69 14.67 -7.08 15.77
CA ASN A 69 14.75 -7.02 14.31
C ASN A 69 13.40 -6.59 13.71
N ARG A 70 13.39 -6.24 12.42
CA ARG A 70 12.20 -5.73 11.73
C ARG A 70 10.98 -6.66 11.78
N TRP A 71 11.19 -7.98 11.89
CA TRP A 71 10.09 -8.94 11.96
C TRP A 71 9.34 -8.88 13.29
N VAL A 72 10.07 -8.61 14.38
CA VAL A 72 9.46 -8.43 15.71
C VAL A 72 8.53 -7.21 15.69
N LEU A 73 9.02 -6.06 15.23
CA LEU A 73 8.26 -4.81 15.17
C LEU A 73 7.10 -4.86 14.17
N TRP A 74 7.28 -5.57 13.05
CA TRP A 74 6.20 -5.82 12.11
C TRP A 74 5.10 -6.70 12.71
N GLY A 75 5.47 -7.71 13.50
CA GLY A 75 4.52 -8.56 14.23
C GLY A 75 3.67 -7.75 15.21
N GLU A 76 4.30 -6.89 16.01
CA GLU A 76 3.60 -5.99 16.95
C GLU A 76 2.64 -5.05 16.23
N TYR A 77 3.07 -4.49 15.09
CA TYR A 77 2.23 -3.63 14.26
C TYR A 77 1.02 -4.36 13.65
N MET A 78 1.19 -5.59 13.19
CA MET A 78 0.12 -6.36 12.53
C MET A 78 -0.82 -7.04 13.53
N PHE A 79 -0.35 -7.33 14.75
CA PHE A 79 -1.09 -8.10 15.75
C PHE A 79 -1.05 -7.44 17.15
N PRO A 80 -1.58 -6.23 17.32
CA PRO A 80 -1.50 -5.48 18.58
C PRO A 80 -2.25 -6.15 19.75
N SER A 81 -3.18 -7.08 19.49
CA SER A 81 -3.91 -7.83 20.54
C SER A 81 -3.13 -9.01 21.13
N LEU A 82 -1.94 -9.32 20.62
CA LEU A 82 -1.03 -10.31 21.19
C LEU A 82 -0.08 -9.62 22.16
N GLU A 83 -0.58 -9.23 23.34
CA GLU A 83 0.24 -8.64 24.40
C GLU A 83 1.43 -9.55 24.78
N ASN A 84 2.65 -9.05 24.53
CA ASN A 84 3.90 -9.30 25.26
C ASN A 84 4.25 -10.78 25.59
N HIS A 85 4.23 -11.66 24.59
CA HIS A 85 5.16 -12.80 24.56
C HIS A 85 6.48 -12.41 23.88
N THR A 86 7.07 -11.31 24.33
CA THR A 86 8.46 -10.96 24.02
C THR A 86 9.36 -11.91 24.80
N THR A 87 9.63 -13.09 24.22
CA THR A 87 10.92 -13.79 24.20
C THR A 87 10.69 -15.13 23.48
N ILE A 88 11.14 -15.18 22.22
CA ILE A 88 11.33 -16.36 21.38
C ILE A 88 10.04 -17.08 20.98
N SER A 89 9.61 -16.88 19.73
CA SER A 89 9.54 -18.01 18.80
C SER A 89 9.30 -17.49 17.37
N LEU A 90 10.37 -17.35 16.60
CA LEU A 90 10.27 -17.31 15.14
C LEU A 90 9.61 -18.59 14.60
N GLU A 91 9.63 -19.70 15.36
CA GLU A 91 9.01 -20.98 14.98
C GLU A 91 7.47 -20.92 14.97
N LYS A 92 6.82 -20.19 15.90
CA LYS A 92 5.36 -20.00 15.88
C LYS A 92 4.88 -19.25 14.63
N TYR A 93 5.65 -18.26 14.18
CA TYR A 93 5.28 -17.46 13.00
C TYR A 93 5.49 -18.21 11.69
N THR A 94 6.51 -19.08 11.58
CA THR A 94 6.66 -19.98 10.42
C THR A 94 5.55 -21.01 10.33
N THR A 95 5.02 -21.51 11.46
CA THR A 95 3.88 -22.43 11.45
C THR A 95 2.58 -21.76 10.98
N LEU A 96 2.36 -20.48 11.29
CA LEU A 96 1.15 -19.75 10.87
C LEU A 96 1.13 -19.39 9.37
N MET A 97 2.28 -19.34 8.70
CA MET A 97 2.40 -18.92 7.29
C MET A 97 2.46 -20.09 6.29
N GLN A 98 2.38 -21.33 6.76
CA GLN A 98 2.40 -22.56 5.94
C GLN A 98 1.01 -23.26 5.84
N GLY A 99 -0.05 -22.59 6.29
CA GLY A 99 -1.44 -23.08 6.17
C GLY A 99 -2.16 -22.48 4.97
#